data_AF-A0A7R9ER67-F1
#
_entry.id   AF-A0A7R9ER67-F1
#
_cell.length_a   1.000
_cell.length_b   1.000
_cell.length_c   1.000
_cell.angle_alpha   90.00
_cell.angle_beta   90.00
_cell.angle_gamma   90.00
#
_symmetry.space_group_name_H-M   'P 1'
#
loop_
_entity.id
_entity.type
_entity.pdbx_description
1 polymer ?
#
loop_
_entity_poly.entity_id
_entity_poly.type
_entity_poly.pdbx_seq_one_letter_code
_entity_poly.pdbx_strand_id
1 'polypeptide(L)'
;MMEEFDQFHLQCDIEDLNSFVVHKWSIILFAMESYVNQNSSDEDFDNLDIKGRSWKENTQAKNKEEDRDRILNLKVPTEDGTFGYVFSLRGNLDEDSQRWRCHLCDVVVLNQDHVETHIRSKKHQVKLTVPSHPRCLFSRLESDTEPEIPQLAPGEPVPPGFEDVVKRVAQIQETLDRFHTGPLIGLEYIVELAPEEVGKEPMYVCMMCDKKGDPRVVMAHLNSFNHCSKYIGIHFPTVNRLMNTEFPRSKEGRKAVAEVVQRICLKVEEMYGRLEPVMVEKATFDNEKDTLLKQIVMGKHIK
;
A
#
# COMPACT_ATOMS: atom_id res chain seq x y z
N MET A 1 36.26 -30.23 -34.47
CA MET A 1 35.28 -31.27 -34.80
C MET A 1 34.55 -31.68 -33.52
N MET A 2 33.78 -30.90 -32.76
CA MET A 2 33.02 -29.65 -32.95
C MET A 2 32.35 -29.49 -34.31
N GLU A 3 31.02 -29.36 -34.23
CA GLU A 3 30.03 -28.99 -35.24
C GLU A 3 29.20 -30.13 -35.83
N GLU A 4 27.89 -29.85 -35.85
CA GLU A 4 26.80 -30.53 -36.58
C GLU A 4 26.26 -31.85 -36.00
N PHE A 5 25.39 -31.73 -34.98
CA PHE A 5 24.19 -32.57 -34.90
C PHE A 5 23.02 -31.79 -34.29
N ASP A 6 22.20 -31.28 -35.21
CA ASP A 6 20.76 -31.00 -35.15
C ASP A 6 20.20 -29.92 -34.21
N GLN A 7 20.32 -28.73 -34.79
CA GLN A 7 19.66 -27.46 -34.56
C GLN A 7 18.16 -27.46 -35.00
N PHE A 8 17.36 -28.48 -34.63
CA PHE A 8 15.95 -28.58 -35.09
C PHE A 8 14.88 -28.76 -34.00
N HIS A 9 15.20 -28.60 -32.70
CA HIS A 9 14.21 -28.79 -31.62
C HIS A 9 14.09 -27.63 -30.61
N LEU A 10 14.57 -26.43 -30.92
CA LEU A 10 14.50 -25.27 -30.01
C LEU A 10 13.62 -24.10 -30.52
N GLN A 11 12.75 -24.33 -31.51
CA GLN A 11 11.94 -23.28 -32.14
C GLN A 11 10.42 -23.54 -32.11
N CYS A 12 9.90 -24.29 -31.12
CA CYS A 12 8.45 -24.52 -30.99
C CYS A 12 7.79 -24.14 -29.65
N ASP A 13 8.51 -23.86 -28.56
CA ASP A 13 7.86 -23.73 -27.23
C ASP A 13 8.00 -22.35 -26.56
N ILE A 14 8.09 -21.26 -27.34
CA ILE A 14 8.04 -19.88 -26.80
C ILE A 14 6.71 -19.18 -27.15
N GLU A 15 6.06 -19.54 -28.25
CA GLU A 15 4.75 -18.97 -28.62
C GLU A 15 3.58 -19.62 -27.86
N ASP A 16 3.68 -20.92 -27.52
CA ASP A 16 2.65 -21.60 -26.71
C ASP A 16 2.71 -21.26 -25.22
N LEU A 17 3.88 -20.85 -24.71
CA LEU A 17 3.97 -20.27 -23.37
C LEU A 17 3.32 -18.89 -23.34
N ASN A 18 3.48 -18.07 -24.38
CA ASN A 18 2.79 -16.78 -24.45
C ASN A 18 1.28 -16.94 -24.61
N SER A 19 0.77 -17.92 -25.36
CA SER A 19 -0.68 -18.15 -25.48
C SER A 19 -1.30 -18.65 -24.17
N PHE A 20 -0.65 -19.61 -23.48
CA PHE A 20 -1.14 -20.15 -22.20
C PHE A 20 -1.00 -19.14 -21.04
N VAL A 21 0.07 -18.36 -21.06
CA VAL A 21 0.30 -17.27 -20.11
C VAL A 21 -0.68 -16.14 -20.39
N VAL A 22 -0.87 -15.65 -21.63
CA VAL A 22 -1.80 -14.55 -21.96
C VAL A 22 -3.26 -14.89 -21.62
N HIS A 23 -3.73 -16.12 -21.91
CA HIS A 23 -5.13 -16.48 -21.70
C HIS A 23 -5.50 -16.70 -20.21
N LYS A 24 -4.53 -17.10 -19.37
CA LYS A 24 -4.70 -17.15 -17.90
C LYS A 24 -4.25 -15.84 -17.21
N TRP A 25 -3.45 -15.02 -17.87
CA TRP A 25 -3.12 -13.66 -17.44
C TRP A 25 -4.34 -12.78 -17.43
N SER A 26 -5.27 -12.93 -18.37
CA SER A 26 -6.57 -12.24 -18.30
C SER A 26 -7.32 -12.59 -17.00
N ILE A 27 -7.20 -13.82 -16.48
CA ILE A 27 -7.84 -14.24 -15.22
C ILE A 27 -7.10 -13.66 -14.01
N ILE A 28 -5.77 -13.61 -14.03
CA ILE A 28 -4.96 -13.03 -12.94
C ILE A 28 -5.10 -11.50 -12.92
N LEU A 29 -5.09 -10.85 -14.08
CA LEU A 29 -5.34 -9.41 -14.26
C LEU A 29 -6.77 -9.07 -13.85
N PHE A 30 -7.76 -9.86 -14.28
CA PHE A 30 -9.16 -9.70 -13.86
C PHE A 30 -9.35 -10.00 -12.35
N ALA A 31 -8.55 -10.88 -11.75
CA ALA A 31 -8.55 -11.10 -10.30
C ALA A 31 -7.94 -9.92 -9.53
N MET A 32 -6.94 -9.23 -10.11
CA MET A 32 -6.37 -8.01 -9.56
C MET A 32 -7.33 -6.81 -9.74
N GLU A 33 -7.97 -6.69 -10.90
CA GLU A 33 -8.98 -5.67 -11.19
C GLU A 33 -10.29 -5.87 -10.41
N SER A 34 -10.70 -7.12 -10.14
CA SER A 34 -11.88 -7.43 -9.32
C SER A 34 -11.62 -7.33 -7.82
N TYR A 35 -10.36 -7.39 -7.35
CA TYR A 35 -10.02 -7.03 -5.97
C TYR A 35 -10.10 -5.51 -5.73
N VAL A 36 -9.93 -4.72 -6.81
CA VAL A 36 -10.17 -3.28 -6.83
C VAL A 36 -11.66 -2.95 -7.05
N ASN A 37 -12.48 -3.91 -7.49
CA ASN A 37 -13.87 -3.66 -7.88
C ASN A 37 -14.83 -4.78 -7.47
N GLN A 38 -15.28 -4.78 -6.20
CA GLN A 38 -16.48 -5.50 -5.76
C GLN A 38 -17.30 -4.61 -4.82
N ASN A 39 -18.27 -3.89 -5.39
CA ASN A 39 -19.67 -3.87 -4.94
C ASN A 39 -20.52 -2.89 -5.80
N SER A 40 -21.09 -3.39 -6.90
CA SER A 40 -22.46 -3.03 -7.29
C SER A 40 -22.99 -4.02 -8.33
N SER A 41 -23.90 -4.90 -7.92
CA SER A 41 -24.96 -5.39 -8.79
C SER A 41 -26.26 -5.00 -8.11
N ASP A 42 -27.05 -4.19 -8.79
CA ASP A 42 -28.50 -4.33 -8.92
C ASP A 42 -28.96 -3.16 -9.79
N GLU A 43 -29.06 -3.44 -11.09
CA GLU A 43 -29.76 -2.58 -12.04
C GLU A 43 -31.25 -2.90 -11.95
N ASP A 44 -32.03 -1.99 -11.35
CA ASP A 44 -33.46 -1.90 -11.61
C ASP A 44 -33.67 -0.92 -12.77
N PHE A 45 -34.04 -1.49 -13.92
CA PHE A 45 -34.70 -0.79 -15.01
C PHE A 45 -36.15 -0.48 -14.58
N ASP A 46 -36.52 0.80 -14.54
CA ASP A 46 -37.79 1.34 -15.06
C ASP A 46 -38.01 2.79 -14.60
N ASN A 47 -37.75 3.76 -15.49
CA ASN A 47 -38.81 4.64 -16.01
C ASN A 47 -38.26 5.68 -16.99
N LEU A 48 -38.76 5.59 -18.22
CA LEU A 48 -38.82 6.69 -19.17
C LEU A 48 -39.79 7.74 -18.62
N ASP A 49 -39.33 8.97 -18.40
CA ASP A 49 -40.11 10.12 -18.87
C ASP A 49 -39.29 11.41 -19.03
N ILE A 50 -39.39 11.94 -20.25
CA ILE A 50 -38.78 13.17 -20.74
C ILE A 50 -39.74 14.32 -20.46
N LYS A 51 -39.35 15.27 -19.58
CA LYS A 51 -39.53 16.74 -19.70
C LYS A 51 -39.29 17.44 -18.36
N GLY A 52 -38.33 18.37 -18.30
CA GLY A 52 -38.21 19.32 -17.19
C GLY A 52 -36.79 19.78 -16.83
N ARG A 53 -35.97 20.18 -17.81
CA ARG A 53 -34.70 20.89 -17.55
C ARG A 53 -34.99 22.31 -17.04
N SER A 54 -34.16 22.77 -16.09
CA SER A 54 -33.89 24.18 -15.73
C SER A 54 -34.24 24.69 -14.32
N TRP A 55 -34.90 23.93 -13.42
CA TRP A 55 -35.13 24.40 -12.03
C TRP A 55 -34.59 23.48 -10.93
N LYS A 56 -34.13 22.26 -11.25
CA LYS A 56 -33.59 21.30 -10.26
C LYS A 56 -32.08 21.43 -10.01
N GLU A 57 -31.31 21.87 -11.00
CA GLU A 57 -29.83 21.95 -10.89
C GLU A 57 -29.38 22.95 -9.82
N ASN A 58 -30.03 24.10 -9.70
CA ASN A 58 -29.62 25.15 -8.76
C ASN A 58 -29.94 24.80 -7.29
N THR A 59 -30.97 23.97 -7.05
CA THR A 59 -31.29 23.43 -5.72
C THR A 59 -30.40 22.24 -5.38
N GLN A 60 -30.09 21.38 -6.35
CA GLN A 60 -29.26 20.20 -6.15
C GLN A 60 -27.79 20.57 -5.87
N ALA A 61 -27.26 21.60 -6.51
CA ALA A 61 -25.90 22.10 -6.24
C ALA A 61 -25.78 22.75 -4.86
N LYS A 62 -26.77 23.56 -4.44
CA LYS A 62 -26.81 24.16 -3.09
C LYS A 62 -26.90 23.11 -1.99
N ASN A 63 -27.75 22.10 -2.16
CA ASN A 63 -27.88 21.02 -1.18
C ASN A 63 -26.57 20.22 -1.04
N LYS A 64 -25.89 19.93 -2.16
CA LYS A 64 -24.59 19.22 -2.13
C LYS A 64 -23.53 19.99 -1.34
N GLU A 65 -23.43 21.30 -1.51
CA GLU A 65 -22.47 22.13 -0.76
C GLU A 65 -22.79 22.20 0.74
N GLU A 66 -24.06 22.34 1.11
CA GLU A 66 -24.49 22.31 2.51
C GLU A 66 -24.21 20.95 3.17
N ASP A 67 -24.47 19.85 2.47
CA ASP A 67 -24.19 18.50 2.95
C ASP A 67 -22.68 18.23 3.05
N ARG A 68 -21.87 18.78 2.13
CA ARG A 68 -20.40 18.74 2.19
C ARG A 68 -19.88 19.37 3.48
N ASP A 69 -20.31 20.59 3.75
CA ASP A 69 -19.86 21.34 4.92
C ASP A 69 -20.35 20.66 6.21
N ARG A 70 -21.54 20.06 6.20
CA ARG A 70 -22.05 19.26 7.32
C ARG A 70 -21.16 18.06 7.61
N ILE A 71 -20.70 17.33 6.59
CA ILE A 71 -19.83 16.16 6.75
C ILE A 71 -18.46 16.56 7.29
N LEU A 72 -17.86 17.63 6.75
CA LEU A 72 -16.56 18.14 7.21
C LEU A 72 -16.60 18.68 8.64
N ASN A 73 -17.76 19.10 9.13
CA ASN A 73 -17.93 19.58 10.50
C ASN A 73 -18.31 18.50 11.52
N LEU A 74 -18.36 17.22 11.10
CA LEU A 74 -18.63 16.12 12.02
C LEU A 74 -17.42 15.91 12.96
N LYS A 75 -17.66 16.02 14.28
CA LYS A 75 -16.62 15.93 15.32
C LYS A 75 -16.97 14.89 16.38
N VAL A 76 -15.94 14.28 16.96
CA VAL A 76 -16.07 13.33 18.08
C VAL A 76 -15.15 13.72 19.24
N PRO A 77 -15.51 13.41 20.49
CA PRO A 77 -14.67 13.66 21.65
C PRO A 77 -13.44 12.73 21.65
N THR A 78 -12.29 13.29 22.01
CA THR A 78 -11.03 12.56 22.17
C THR A 78 -10.66 12.40 23.64
N GLU A 79 -9.74 11.47 23.91
CA GLU A 79 -9.25 11.16 25.26
C GLU A 79 -8.66 12.39 25.99
N ASP A 80 -8.13 13.37 25.26
CA ASP A 80 -7.55 14.61 25.80
C ASP A 80 -8.60 15.69 26.13
N GLY A 81 -9.90 15.36 26.02
CA GLY A 81 -11.00 16.31 26.21
C GLY A 81 -11.19 17.30 25.06
N THR A 82 -10.45 17.14 23.96
CA THR A 82 -10.61 17.93 22.72
C THR A 82 -11.52 17.23 21.72
N PHE A 83 -11.91 17.90 20.63
CA PHE A 83 -12.73 17.32 19.57
C PHE A 83 -11.91 17.03 18.31
N GLY A 84 -12.02 15.82 17.77
CA GLY A 84 -11.40 15.40 16.51
C GLY A 84 -12.40 15.40 15.36
N TYR A 85 -11.97 15.90 14.19
CA TYR A 85 -12.79 15.86 12.96
C TYR A 85 -12.84 14.45 12.39
N VAL A 86 -14.04 13.96 12.08
CA VAL A 86 -14.24 12.60 11.57
C VAL A 86 -13.79 12.48 10.11
N PHE A 87 -13.95 13.54 9.32
CA PHE A 87 -13.60 13.55 7.90
C PHE A 87 -12.61 14.67 7.57
N SER A 88 -11.71 14.40 6.62
CA SER A 88 -10.88 15.41 5.95
C SER A 88 -10.96 15.24 4.44
N LEU A 89 -10.88 16.34 3.70
CA LEU A 89 -10.85 16.35 2.24
C LEU A 89 -9.40 16.35 1.74
N ARG A 90 -9.10 15.55 0.71
CA ARG A 90 -7.81 15.46 0.02
C ARG A 90 -8.03 15.56 -1.49
N GLY A 91 -7.60 16.65 -2.11
CA GLY A 91 -7.70 16.86 -3.57
C GLY A 91 -8.06 18.30 -3.95
N ASN A 92 -7.85 18.64 -5.22
CA ASN A 92 -8.26 19.94 -5.78
C ASN A 92 -9.79 19.99 -5.94
N LEU A 93 -10.33 21.21 -5.92
CA LEU A 93 -11.77 21.55 -5.87
C LEU A 93 -12.58 21.17 -7.12
N ASP A 94 -11.96 20.54 -8.13
CA ASP A 94 -12.62 20.17 -9.37
C ASP A 94 -13.48 18.89 -9.20
N GLU A 95 -14.72 18.98 -9.68
CA GLU A 95 -15.93 18.31 -9.16
C GLU A 95 -16.00 16.77 -9.28
N ASP A 96 -14.98 16.09 -9.83
CA ASP A 96 -15.02 14.63 -10.08
C ASP A 96 -13.90 13.84 -9.38
N SER A 97 -13.08 14.47 -8.52
CA SER A 97 -11.93 13.81 -7.87
C SER A 97 -11.79 14.10 -6.37
N GLN A 98 -12.89 14.46 -5.70
CA GLN A 98 -12.91 14.70 -4.26
C GLN A 98 -12.68 13.40 -3.49
N ARG A 99 -11.55 13.30 -2.77
CA ARG A 99 -11.24 12.16 -1.91
C ARG A 99 -11.41 12.54 -0.45
N TRP A 100 -12.22 11.79 0.26
CA TRP A 100 -12.56 12.03 1.66
C TRP A 100 -11.89 10.97 2.52
N ARG A 101 -11.16 11.37 3.56
CA ARG A 101 -10.58 10.43 4.51
C ARG A 101 -11.41 10.40 5.78
N CYS A 102 -11.91 9.22 6.15
CA CYS A 102 -12.54 8.98 7.44
C CYS A 102 -11.48 8.59 8.48
N HIS A 103 -11.29 9.43 9.49
CA HIS A 103 -10.29 9.21 10.55
C HIS A 103 -10.66 8.07 11.52
N LEU A 104 -11.95 7.76 11.67
CA LEU A 104 -12.43 6.67 12.53
C LEU A 104 -12.25 5.29 11.89
N CYS A 105 -12.47 5.22 10.58
CA CYS A 105 -12.41 3.99 9.82
C CYS A 105 -11.06 3.77 9.14
N ASP A 106 -10.24 4.82 9.06
CA ASP A 106 -9.00 4.88 8.29
C ASP A 106 -9.17 4.41 6.85
N VAL A 107 -10.22 4.94 6.21
CA VAL A 107 -10.53 4.66 4.79
C VAL A 107 -10.62 5.95 4.02
N VAL A 108 -10.20 5.90 2.77
CA VAL A 108 -10.44 6.96 1.79
C VAL A 108 -11.69 6.58 1.00
N VAL A 109 -12.62 7.51 0.91
CA VAL A 109 -13.90 7.38 0.21
C VAL A 109 -13.93 8.42 -0.89
N LEU A 110 -14.27 8.01 -2.11
CA LEU A 110 -14.36 8.91 -3.25
C LEU A 110 -15.74 9.55 -3.29
N ASN A 111 -15.85 10.82 -3.64
CA ASN A 111 -17.13 11.52 -3.84
C ASN A 111 -17.99 11.64 -2.56
N GLN A 112 -18.88 12.62 -2.56
CA GLN A 112 -19.76 12.88 -1.42
C GLN A 112 -20.79 11.76 -1.17
N ASP A 113 -21.41 11.24 -2.23
CA ASP A 113 -22.47 10.23 -2.14
C ASP A 113 -21.98 8.92 -1.46
N HIS A 114 -20.74 8.52 -1.72
CA HIS A 114 -20.15 7.35 -1.06
C HIS A 114 -19.79 7.64 0.40
N VAL A 115 -19.45 8.88 0.75
CA VAL A 115 -19.20 9.28 2.14
C VAL A 115 -20.48 9.22 2.95
N GLU A 116 -21.60 9.69 2.41
CA GLU A 116 -22.90 9.57 3.07
C GLU A 116 -23.29 8.10 3.30
N THR A 117 -23.04 7.25 2.30
CA THR A 117 -23.24 5.81 2.42
C THR A 117 -22.30 5.20 3.47
N HIS A 118 -21.05 5.65 3.53
CA HIS A 118 -20.08 5.26 4.55
C HIS A 118 -20.56 5.65 5.97
N ILE A 119 -21.05 6.88 6.15
CA ILE A 119 -21.58 7.38 7.44
C ILE A 119 -22.75 6.53 7.93
N ARG A 120 -23.63 6.13 7.02
CA ARG A 120 -24.79 5.27 7.32
C ARG A 120 -24.42 3.81 7.62
N SER A 121 -23.18 3.39 7.35
CA SER A 121 -22.78 2.00 7.54
C SER A 121 -22.75 1.62 9.03
N LYS A 122 -23.23 0.41 9.37
CA LYS A 122 -23.19 -0.10 10.75
C LYS A 122 -21.79 -0.08 11.36
N LYS A 123 -20.77 -0.35 10.53
CA LYS A 123 -19.36 -0.33 10.95
C LYS A 123 -18.91 1.07 11.38
N HIS A 124 -19.30 2.10 10.64
CA HIS A 124 -18.99 3.49 10.98
C HIS A 124 -19.79 3.96 12.20
N GLN A 125 -21.09 3.65 12.25
CA GLN A 125 -21.97 4.02 13.36
C GLN A 125 -21.50 3.48 14.71
N VAL A 126 -21.07 2.22 14.78
CA VAL A 126 -20.50 1.64 16.01
C VAL A 126 -19.28 2.43 16.48
N LYS A 127 -18.41 2.83 15.54
CA LYS A 127 -17.23 3.64 15.85
C LYS A 127 -17.59 5.07 16.24
N LEU A 128 -18.64 5.66 15.68
CA LEU A 128 -19.13 6.97 16.08
C LEU A 128 -19.69 7.00 17.51
N THR A 129 -20.31 5.89 17.96
CA THR A 129 -20.92 5.81 19.30
C THR A 129 -19.94 5.59 20.44
N VAL A 130 -18.66 5.39 20.15
CA VAL A 130 -17.64 5.21 21.20
C VAL A 130 -17.49 6.52 21.99
N PRO A 131 -17.47 6.49 23.34
CA PRO A 131 -17.47 7.71 24.15
C PRO A 131 -16.20 8.56 24.07
N SER A 132 -15.08 7.95 23.71
CA SER A 132 -13.76 8.59 23.67
C SER A 132 -12.88 7.89 22.64
N HIS A 133 -12.20 8.68 21.81
CA HIS A 133 -11.36 8.16 20.73
C HIS A 133 -9.88 8.54 20.93
N PRO A 134 -8.94 7.64 20.57
CA PRO A 134 -7.51 7.93 20.63
C PRO A 134 -7.12 9.12 19.74
N ARG A 135 -6.34 10.06 20.28
CA ARG A 135 -5.90 11.28 19.56
C ARG A 135 -5.14 10.99 18.28
N CYS A 136 -4.38 9.88 18.26
CA CYS A 136 -3.57 9.43 17.12
C CYS A 136 -4.38 9.19 15.84
N LEU A 137 -5.68 8.90 15.95
CA LEU A 137 -6.56 8.76 14.78
C LEU A 137 -6.77 10.08 14.02
N PHE A 138 -6.65 11.21 14.74
CA PHE A 138 -6.99 12.56 14.25
C PHE A 138 -5.76 13.44 14.01
N SER A 139 -4.53 12.92 14.12
CA SER A 139 -3.29 13.69 14.06
C SER A 139 -2.91 14.19 12.65
N ARG A 140 -3.87 14.45 11.76
CA ARG A 140 -3.55 14.85 10.36
C ARG A 140 -4.37 16.02 9.82
N LEU A 141 -4.46 17.07 10.63
CA LEU A 141 -4.87 18.42 10.20
C LEU A 141 -3.91 19.50 10.75
N GLU A 142 -2.62 19.17 10.81
CA GLU A 142 -1.61 20.20 10.58
C GLU A 142 -1.16 19.96 9.14
N SER A 143 -1.37 20.99 8.33
CA SER A 143 -1.07 21.09 6.91
C SER A 143 0.09 20.20 6.47
N ASP A 144 -0.04 19.53 5.31
CA ASP A 144 1.11 19.05 4.54
C ASP A 144 1.95 20.24 4.01
N THR A 145 2.41 21.10 4.91
CA THR A 145 3.77 21.62 4.79
C THR A 145 4.58 20.53 5.45
N GLU A 146 5.17 19.64 4.65
CA GLU A 146 6.41 19.03 5.12
C GLU A 146 7.23 20.19 5.69
N PRO A 147 7.72 20.14 6.95
CA PRO A 147 8.81 21.01 7.29
C PRO A 147 9.88 20.68 6.26
N GLU A 148 10.08 21.57 5.28
CA GLU A 148 11.22 21.50 4.38
C GLU A 148 12.41 21.40 5.33
N ILE A 149 12.99 20.21 5.45
CA ILE A 149 14.20 20.01 6.21
C ILE A 149 15.20 20.92 5.51
N PRO A 150 15.67 22.00 6.15
CA PRO A 150 16.70 22.82 5.53
C PRO A 150 17.84 21.88 5.19
N GLN A 151 18.30 21.87 3.93
CA GLN A 151 19.45 21.09 3.52
C GLN A 151 20.65 21.57 4.35
N LEU A 152 20.88 20.93 5.50
CA LEU A 152 21.99 21.24 6.39
C LEU A 152 23.25 20.76 5.69
N ALA A 153 24.13 21.72 5.38
CA ALA A 153 25.45 21.41 4.85
C ALA A 153 26.21 20.53 5.87
N PRO A 154 27.06 19.58 5.41
CA PRO A 154 27.80 18.71 6.30
C PRO A 154 28.67 19.52 7.29
N GLY A 155 28.33 19.49 8.58
CA GLY A 155 29.17 20.03 9.66
C GLY A 155 28.55 21.09 10.56
N GLU A 156 27.31 21.55 10.33
CA GLU A 156 26.64 22.45 11.27
C GLU A 156 25.89 21.66 12.37
N PRO A 157 26.01 22.05 13.66
CA PRO A 157 25.28 21.41 14.74
C PRO A 157 23.77 21.65 14.56
N VAL A 158 22.99 20.57 14.66
CA VAL A 158 21.53 20.62 14.55
C VAL A 158 20.99 21.62 15.59
N PRO A 159 20.06 22.53 15.21
CA PRO A 159 19.46 23.46 16.16
C PRO A 159 18.83 22.70 17.35
N PRO A 160 19.07 23.14 18.60
CA PRO A 160 18.47 22.52 19.78
C PRO A 160 16.94 22.50 19.66
N GLY A 161 16.33 21.30 19.69
CA GLY A 161 14.88 21.11 19.60
C GLY A 161 14.33 20.52 18.29
N PHE A 162 15.18 20.20 17.30
CA PHE A 162 14.80 19.44 16.09
C PHE A 162 15.27 17.98 16.09
N GLU A 163 15.84 17.51 17.19
CA GLU A 163 16.48 16.20 17.33
C GLU A 163 15.49 15.02 17.13
N ASP A 164 14.22 15.21 17.51
CA ASP A 164 13.16 14.19 17.37
C ASP A 164 12.43 14.23 16.00
N VAL A 165 12.68 15.24 15.17
CA VAL A 165 11.99 15.46 13.88
C VAL A 165 12.85 15.02 12.68
N VAL A 166 14.13 14.72 12.90
CA VAL A 166 14.97 14.10 11.86
C VAL A 166 14.55 12.64 11.74
N LYS A 167 13.61 12.37 10.82
CA LYS A 167 13.27 11.02 10.38
C LYS A 167 14.57 10.37 9.90
N ARG A 168 15.18 9.53 10.74
CA ARG A 168 16.47 8.88 10.41
C ARG A 168 16.22 7.99 9.19
N VAL A 169 16.76 8.40 8.04
CA VAL A 169 16.68 7.61 6.80
C VAL A 169 17.52 6.35 6.98
N ALA A 170 16.97 5.21 6.61
CA ALA A 170 17.68 3.94 6.63
C ALA A 170 18.92 4.02 5.73
N GLN A 171 20.07 3.53 6.21
CA GLN A 171 21.32 3.55 5.43
C GLN A 171 21.18 2.74 4.13
N ILE A 172 20.32 1.73 4.09
CA ILE A 172 20.09 0.95 2.87
C ILE A 172 19.34 1.72 1.77
N GLN A 173 18.74 2.88 2.07
CA GLN A 173 17.87 3.58 1.13
C GLN A 173 18.55 3.87 -0.21
N GLU A 174 19.79 4.36 -0.19
CA GLU A 174 20.57 4.63 -1.41
C GLU A 174 20.80 3.36 -2.25
N THR A 175 20.98 2.22 -1.59
CA THR A 175 21.15 0.92 -2.27
C THR A 175 19.84 0.44 -2.88
N LEU A 176 18.70 0.66 -2.20
CA LEU A 176 17.38 0.36 -2.73
C LEU A 176 17.08 1.23 -3.95
N ASP A 177 17.36 2.52 -3.89
CA ASP A 177 17.06 3.48 -4.97
C ASP A 177 17.88 3.19 -6.23
N ARG A 178 19.14 2.78 -6.07
CA ARG A 178 20.02 2.38 -7.18
C ARG A 178 19.65 1.03 -7.79
N PHE A 179 18.85 0.22 -7.09
CA PHE A 179 18.47 -1.10 -7.59
C PHE A 179 17.33 -1.00 -8.60
N HIS A 180 17.64 -1.29 -9.86
CA HIS A 180 16.70 -1.26 -10.98
C HIS A 180 16.67 -2.59 -11.77
N THR A 181 17.35 -3.63 -11.29
CA THR A 181 17.46 -4.93 -11.99
C THR A 181 16.19 -5.79 -11.83
N GLY A 182 15.34 -5.47 -10.86
CA GLY A 182 14.08 -6.17 -10.60
C GLY A 182 13.21 -5.41 -9.62
N PRO A 183 12.00 -5.92 -9.34
CA PRO A 183 11.07 -5.26 -8.46
C PRO A 183 11.40 -5.47 -6.97
N LEU A 184 11.18 -4.43 -6.17
CA LEU A 184 11.34 -4.43 -4.71
C LEU A 184 9.98 -4.17 -4.05
N ILE A 185 9.45 -5.23 -3.45
CA ILE A 185 8.19 -5.22 -2.69
C ILE A 185 8.43 -5.65 -1.24
N GLY A 186 7.52 -5.31 -0.33
CA GLY A 186 7.64 -5.70 1.07
C GLY A 186 8.77 -5.00 1.82
N LEU A 187 9.19 -3.82 1.35
CA LEU A 187 10.20 -3.00 2.01
C LEU A 187 9.73 -2.51 3.39
N GLU A 188 8.42 -2.33 3.57
CA GLU A 188 7.78 -2.00 4.84
C GLU A 188 7.99 -3.07 5.92
N TYR A 189 8.34 -4.29 5.52
CA TYR A 189 8.69 -5.39 6.44
C TYR A 189 10.19 -5.47 6.74
N ILE A 190 11.01 -4.62 6.13
CA ILE A 190 12.45 -4.54 6.41
C ILE A 190 12.67 -3.59 7.58
N VAL A 191 13.30 -4.12 8.61
CA VAL A 191 13.76 -3.36 9.77
C VAL A 191 15.28 -3.26 9.70
N GLU A 192 15.79 -2.04 9.61
CA GLU A 192 17.21 -1.75 9.77
C GLU A 192 17.50 -1.54 11.26
N LEU A 193 18.45 -2.31 11.78
CA LEU A 193 18.91 -2.26 13.16
C LEU A 193 20.16 -1.41 13.21
N ALA A 194 20.02 -0.22 13.81
CA ALA A 194 21.12 0.69 13.99
C ALA A 194 22.26 0.02 14.79
N PRO A 195 23.52 0.13 14.34
CA PRO A 195 24.66 -0.45 15.04
C PRO A 195 24.90 0.28 16.37
N GLU A 196 25.22 -0.47 17.42
CA GLU A 196 25.56 0.07 18.74
C GLU A 196 26.91 0.82 18.74
N GLU A 197 27.80 0.46 17.80
CA GLU A 197 29.13 1.06 17.65
C GLU A 197 29.23 1.86 16.35
N VAL A 198 29.84 3.04 16.44
CA VAL A 198 30.10 3.91 15.29
C VAL A 198 31.03 3.21 14.30
N GLY A 199 30.62 3.13 13.04
CA GLY A 199 31.42 2.55 11.95
C GLY A 199 31.17 1.06 11.67
N LYS A 200 30.28 0.39 12.42
CA LYS A 200 29.78 -0.95 12.05
C LYS A 200 28.63 -0.84 11.04
N GLU A 201 28.54 -1.82 10.14
CA GLU A 201 27.45 -1.91 9.17
C GLU A 201 26.14 -2.33 9.90
N PRO A 202 24.99 -1.72 9.59
CA PRO A 202 23.72 -2.09 10.18
C PRO A 202 23.30 -3.52 9.81
N MET A 203 22.48 -4.13 10.68
CA MET A 203 21.88 -5.44 10.42
C MET A 203 20.43 -5.26 10.01
N TYR A 204 19.96 -6.08 9.07
CA TYR A 204 18.61 -5.98 8.54
C TYR A 204 17.81 -7.22 8.93
N VAL A 205 16.53 -7.01 9.20
CA VAL A 205 15.59 -8.09 9.51
C VAL A 205 14.35 -7.94 8.64
N CYS A 206 14.03 -8.96 7.86
CA CYS A 206 12.73 -9.07 7.20
C CYS A 206 11.74 -9.71 8.17
N MET A 207 10.82 -8.91 8.70
CA MET A 207 9.83 -9.32 9.69
C MET A 207 8.82 -10.32 9.13
N MET A 208 8.53 -10.24 7.82
CA MET A 208 7.68 -11.20 7.15
C MET A 208 8.35 -12.57 7.01
N CYS A 209 9.63 -12.61 6.65
CA CYS A 209 10.35 -13.86 6.38
C CYS A 209 11.14 -14.42 7.57
N ASP A 210 11.24 -13.66 8.66
CA ASP A 210 12.09 -13.93 9.82
C ASP A 210 13.54 -14.21 9.43
N LYS A 211 14.05 -13.45 8.45
CA LYS A 211 15.43 -13.54 7.96
C LYS A 211 16.23 -12.33 8.40
N LYS A 212 17.46 -12.57 8.85
CA LYS A 212 18.43 -11.53 9.25
C LYS A 212 19.66 -11.56 8.33
N GLY A 213 20.29 -10.41 8.10
CA GLY A 213 21.52 -10.35 7.31
C GLY A 213 22.11 -8.94 7.18
N ASP A 214 23.28 -8.87 6.54
CA ASP A 214 23.91 -7.62 6.10
C ASP A 214 23.20 -7.04 4.85
N PRO A 215 23.53 -5.82 4.39
CA PRO A 215 22.95 -5.22 3.19
C PRO A 215 22.94 -6.13 1.96
N ARG A 216 24.02 -6.88 1.71
CA ARG A 216 24.12 -7.75 0.53
C ARG A 216 23.16 -8.93 0.66
N VAL A 217 23.08 -9.51 1.85
CA VAL A 217 22.17 -10.63 2.15
C VAL A 217 20.72 -10.20 2.06
N VAL A 218 20.35 -9.04 2.61
CA VAL A 218 18.96 -8.57 2.56
C VAL A 218 18.55 -8.17 1.14
N MET A 219 19.43 -7.55 0.35
CA MET A 219 19.14 -7.21 -1.06
C MET A 219 18.91 -8.46 -1.92
N ALA A 220 19.70 -9.51 -1.73
CA ALA A 220 19.48 -10.79 -2.39
C ALA A 220 18.18 -11.46 -1.92
N HIS A 221 17.83 -11.30 -0.64
CA HIS A 221 16.59 -11.82 -0.07
C HIS A 221 15.34 -11.13 -0.64
N LEU A 222 15.36 -9.80 -0.77
CA LEU A 222 14.23 -9.01 -1.28
C LEU A 222 13.81 -9.41 -2.70
N ASN A 223 14.77 -9.76 -3.54
CA ASN A 223 14.51 -10.25 -4.91
C ASN A 223 14.28 -11.77 -5.00
N SER A 224 14.33 -12.48 -3.88
CA SER A 224 14.19 -13.94 -3.89
C SER A 224 12.73 -14.36 -4.09
N PHE A 225 12.52 -15.45 -4.83
CA PHE A 225 11.19 -16.04 -5.04
C PHE A 225 10.43 -16.25 -3.72
N ASN A 226 11.12 -16.72 -2.67
CA ASN A 226 10.48 -16.98 -1.38
C ASN A 226 9.91 -15.72 -0.71
N HIS A 227 10.60 -14.58 -0.83
CA HIS A 227 10.11 -13.30 -0.32
C HIS A 227 8.88 -12.86 -1.11
N CYS A 228 9.03 -12.79 -2.44
CA CYS A 228 7.97 -12.37 -3.36
C CYS A 228 6.70 -13.22 -3.22
N SER A 229 6.82 -14.55 -3.22
CA SER A 229 5.69 -15.45 -3.05
C SER A 229 5.03 -15.31 -1.67
N LYS A 230 5.81 -15.05 -0.61
CA LYS A 230 5.24 -14.84 0.73
C LYS A 230 4.47 -13.52 0.80
N TYR A 231 5.00 -12.46 0.21
CA TYR A 231 4.30 -11.17 0.10
C TYR A 231 2.98 -11.32 -0.64
N ILE A 232 3.01 -11.95 -1.82
CA ILE A 232 1.81 -12.22 -2.61
C ILE A 232 0.81 -13.08 -1.83
N GLY A 233 1.28 -14.07 -1.07
CA GLY A 233 0.45 -14.90 -0.20
C GLY A 233 -0.30 -14.13 0.89
N ILE A 234 0.30 -13.06 1.42
CA ILE A 234 -0.27 -12.23 2.49
C ILE A 234 -1.22 -11.17 1.91
N HIS A 235 -0.77 -10.44 0.89
CA HIS A 235 -1.50 -9.27 0.36
C HIS A 235 -2.46 -9.62 -0.78
N PHE A 236 -2.22 -10.71 -1.51
CA PHE A 236 -3.02 -11.14 -2.67
C PHE A 236 -3.37 -12.64 -2.58
N PRO A 237 -4.09 -13.09 -1.53
CA PRO A 237 -4.34 -14.50 -1.26
C PRO A 237 -5.09 -15.21 -2.40
N THR A 238 -5.97 -14.51 -3.12
CA THR A 238 -6.66 -15.03 -4.30
C THR A 238 -5.67 -15.40 -5.41
N VAL A 239 -4.72 -14.51 -5.70
CA VAL A 239 -3.68 -14.74 -6.72
C VAL A 239 -2.76 -15.87 -6.29
N ASN A 240 -2.35 -15.90 -5.03
CA ASN A 240 -1.54 -17.00 -4.49
C ASN A 240 -2.25 -18.35 -4.61
N ARG A 241 -3.56 -18.42 -4.35
CA ARG A 241 -4.34 -19.64 -4.53
C ARG A 241 -4.32 -20.09 -6.00
N LEU A 242 -4.59 -19.19 -6.93
CA LEU A 242 -4.58 -19.49 -8.37
C LEU A 242 -3.21 -19.97 -8.86
N MET A 243 -2.12 -19.33 -8.45
CA MET A 243 -0.77 -19.78 -8.80
C MET A 243 -0.49 -21.22 -8.34
N ASN A 244 -1.06 -21.63 -7.20
CA ASN A 244 -0.87 -22.98 -6.65
C ASN A 244 -1.82 -24.04 -7.24
N THR A 245 -2.97 -23.65 -7.79
CA THR A 245 -3.95 -24.58 -8.38
C THR A 245 -3.84 -24.70 -9.90
N GLU A 246 -3.51 -23.60 -10.57
CA GLU A 246 -3.57 -23.50 -12.04
C GLU A 246 -2.31 -23.99 -12.75
N PHE A 247 -1.20 -24.11 -12.02
CA PHE A 247 0.08 -24.52 -12.56
C PHE A 247 0.42 -25.95 -12.13
N PRO A 248 0.96 -26.79 -13.04
CA PRO A 248 1.38 -28.13 -12.71
C PRO A 248 2.56 -28.12 -11.73
N ARG A 249 2.65 -29.14 -10.87
CA ARG A 249 3.79 -29.32 -9.94
C ARG A 249 5.09 -29.78 -10.62
N SER A 250 5.14 -29.78 -11.95
CA SER A 250 6.33 -30.12 -12.73
C SER A 250 7.45 -29.07 -12.58
N LYS A 251 8.64 -29.36 -13.11
CA LYS A 251 9.76 -28.42 -13.08
C LYS A 251 9.46 -27.18 -13.95
N GLU A 252 8.78 -27.40 -15.06
CA GLU A 252 8.34 -26.40 -16.03
C GLU A 252 7.26 -25.51 -15.42
N GLY A 253 6.28 -26.10 -14.72
CA GLY A 253 5.26 -25.36 -13.99
C GLY A 253 5.85 -24.46 -12.89
N ARG A 254 6.85 -24.95 -12.14
CA ARG A 254 7.56 -24.13 -11.14
C ARG A 254 8.31 -22.95 -11.77
N LYS A 255 8.91 -23.12 -12.94
CA LYS A 255 9.53 -22.01 -13.68
C LYS A 255 8.49 -20.98 -14.13
N ALA A 256 7.35 -21.43 -14.63
CA ALA A 256 6.25 -20.55 -15.02
C ALA A 256 5.70 -19.75 -13.82
N VAL A 257 5.53 -20.37 -12.65
CA VAL A 257 5.12 -19.67 -11.42
C VAL A 257 6.17 -18.63 -11.01
N ALA A 258 7.46 -18.94 -11.10
CA ALA A 258 8.52 -17.98 -10.77
C ALA A 258 8.46 -16.72 -11.68
N GLU A 259 8.23 -16.90 -12.97
CA GLU A 259 8.05 -15.80 -13.92
C GLU A 259 6.79 -14.97 -13.62
N VAL A 260 5.67 -15.63 -13.33
CA VAL A 260 4.41 -14.95 -12.96
C VAL A 260 4.58 -14.13 -11.68
N VAL A 261 5.24 -14.69 -10.67
CA VAL A 261 5.55 -13.98 -9.42
C VAL A 261 6.34 -12.71 -9.70
N GLN A 262 7.38 -12.76 -10.53
CA GLN A 262 8.20 -11.59 -10.87
C GLN A 262 7.37 -10.49 -11.54
N ARG A 263 6.52 -10.85 -12.51
CA ARG A 263 5.66 -9.88 -13.18
C ARG A 263 4.60 -9.27 -12.27
N ILE A 264 4.05 -10.05 -11.33
CA ILE A 264 3.13 -9.52 -10.30
C ILE A 264 3.86 -8.49 -9.43
N CYS A 265 5.08 -8.80 -8.97
CA CYS A 265 5.86 -7.88 -8.16
C CYS A 265 6.17 -6.58 -8.89
N LEU A 266 6.53 -6.67 -10.17
CA LEU A 266 6.73 -5.51 -11.03
C LEU A 266 5.47 -4.67 -11.14
N LYS A 267 4.31 -5.30 -11.35
CA LYS A 267 3.05 -4.56 -11.46
C LYS A 267 2.64 -3.88 -10.16
N VAL A 268 2.87 -4.56 -9.03
CA VAL A 268 2.64 -4.02 -7.69
C VAL A 268 3.51 -2.78 -7.47
N GLU A 269 4.80 -2.85 -7.79
CA GLU A 269 5.69 -1.70 -7.68
C GLU A 269 5.28 -0.54 -8.58
N GLU A 270 4.91 -0.81 -9.84
CA GLU A 270 4.43 0.24 -10.75
C GLU A 270 3.18 0.97 -10.23
N MET A 271 2.25 0.22 -9.62
CA MET A 271 0.96 0.77 -9.20
C MET A 271 1.04 1.51 -7.86
N TYR A 272 1.85 1.01 -6.94
CA TYR A 272 1.84 1.48 -5.55
C TYR A 272 3.17 2.13 -5.12
N GLY A 273 4.20 2.03 -5.96
CA GLY A 273 5.55 2.48 -5.66
C GLY A 273 6.26 1.59 -4.64
N ARG A 274 7.43 2.06 -4.22
CA ARG A 274 8.25 1.44 -3.16
C ARG A 274 7.88 2.05 -1.81
N LEU A 275 7.60 1.20 -0.84
CA LEU A 275 7.49 1.61 0.56
C LEU A 275 8.88 1.72 1.21
N GLU A 276 8.95 2.36 2.37
CA GLU A 276 10.22 2.62 3.06
C GLU A 276 10.49 1.55 4.13
N PRO A 277 11.76 1.14 4.31
CA PRO A 277 12.18 0.33 5.46
C PRO A 277 12.06 1.12 6.78
N VAL A 278 11.90 0.40 7.88
CA VAL A 278 11.77 0.97 9.23
C VAL A 278 13.12 0.93 9.94
N MET A 279 13.57 2.07 10.47
CA MET A 279 14.78 2.15 11.29
C MET A 279 14.46 2.01 12.78
N VAL A 280 15.15 1.08 13.46
CA VAL A 280 14.96 0.83 14.90
C VAL A 280 16.30 0.58 15.58
N GLU A 281 16.44 1.03 16.83
CA GLU A 281 17.59 0.69 17.66
C GLU A 281 17.56 -0.79 18.06
N LYS A 282 18.71 -1.46 17.97
CA LYS A 282 18.79 -2.91 18.21
C LYS A 282 18.25 -3.32 19.59
N ALA A 283 18.55 -2.54 20.62
CA ALA A 283 18.05 -2.79 21.98
C ALA A 283 16.51 -2.72 22.06
N THR A 284 15.89 -1.79 21.35
CA THR A 284 14.42 -1.66 21.28
C THR A 284 13.81 -2.84 20.51
N PHE A 285 14.45 -3.23 19.40
CA PHE A 285 13.97 -4.34 18.58
C PHE A 285 13.89 -5.67 19.36
N ASP A 286 14.91 -5.98 20.16
CA ASP A 286 14.95 -7.25 20.91
C ASP A 286 13.86 -7.33 22.00
N ASN A 287 13.43 -6.18 22.53
CA ASN A 287 12.39 -6.11 23.56
C ASN A 287 10.97 -5.96 22.98
N GLU A 288 10.83 -5.33 21.82
CA GLU A 288 9.52 -4.89 21.30
C GLU A 288 9.19 -5.47 19.92
N LYS A 289 9.87 -6.54 19.49
CA LYS A 289 9.68 -7.19 18.17
C LYS A 289 8.21 -7.42 17.81
N ASP A 290 7.41 -7.94 18.75
CA ASP A 290 6.00 -8.26 18.52
C ASP A 290 5.13 -7.00 18.36
N THR A 291 5.44 -5.95 19.12
CA THR A 291 4.78 -4.64 19.00
C THR A 291 5.12 -4.00 17.67
N LEU A 292 6.39 -4.04 17.27
CA LEU A 292 6.86 -3.55 15.98
C LEU A 292 6.20 -4.30 14.81
N LEU A 293 6.09 -5.63 14.90
CA LEU A 293 5.39 -6.41 13.87
C LEU A 293 3.91 -6.01 13.77
N LYS A 294 3.23 -5.81 14.89
CA LYS A 294 1.83 -5.34 14.89
C LYS A 294 1.71 -3.96 14.26
N GLN A 295 2.61 -3.04 14.60
CA GLN A 295 2.65 -1.70 14.02
C GLN A 295 2.88 -1.75 12.51
N ILE A 296 3.84 -2.56 12.05
CA ILE A 296 4.08 -2.79 10.63
C ILE A 296 2.80 -3.29 9.99
N VAL A 297 2.23 -4.42 10.44
CA VAL A 297 1.02 -5.05 9.87
C VAL A 297 -0.21 -4.12 9.88
N MET A 298 -0.35 -3.26 10.89
CA MET A 298 -1.44 -2.28 10.98
C MET A 298 -1.17 -1.00 10.19
N GLY A 299 0.09 -0.77 9.79
CA GLY A 299 0.54 0.41 9.07
C GLY A 299 0.12 0.44 7.60
N LYS A 300 0.79 1.31 6.84
CA LYS A 300 0.56 1.46 5.41
C LYS A 300 1.09 0.21 4.69
N HIS A 301 0.18 -0.49 4.03
CA HIS A 301 0.47 -1.62 3.15
C HIS A 301 -0.09 -1.37 1.78
N ILE A 302 0.49 -2.07 0.80
CA ILE A 302 -0.15 -2.24 -0.49
C ILE A 302 -1.37 -3.15 -0.30
N LYS A 303 -2.54 -2.65 -0.67
CA LYS A 303 -3.85 -3.31 -0.56
C LYS A 303 -4.62 -3.19 -1.87
#